data_AF-X8JM40-F1
#
_entry.id   AF-X8JM40-F1
#
_cell.length_a   1.000
_cell.length_b   1.000
_cell.length_c   1.000
_cell.angle_alpha   90.00
_cell.angle_beta   90.00
_cell.angle_gamma   90.00
#
_symmetry.space_group_name_H-M   'P 1'
#
loop_
_entity.id
_entity.type
_entity.pdbx_description
1 polymer ?
#
loop_
_entity_poly.entity_id
_entity_poly.type
_entity_poly.pdbx_seq_one_letter_code
_entity_poly.pdbx_strand_id
1 'polypeptide(L)'
;MARWVSVLNIRTSKDWDTALRYRNSVRELNCLDGCFDTTESKTVLGHFHRLYTISIDAHGDVQQNPNTGHFVYHTIIARLPSTVLRLHVKHAHGPDMKIIELVKRYAPSMRELWLGRCTMFNRSPACKFWSAFPFDHDSYIALEGAEDYVQSLAQELSPLKQLASLHMGIYLAPSNIVLAHRAFHSRQLVAPHQINWEHAVAICQGIQGPHDGAIASIDIPQLVSLLHTPLERSFSLDSCSFCRDLFLQDRIYAERQVNGILRGLTGLKSISWMNWFSYSHLGLSQEE
;
A
#
# COMPACT_ATOMS: atom_id res chain seq x y z
N MET A 1 40.77 -4.62 -7.91
CA MET A 1 39.84 -5.07 -6.85
C MET A 1 38.69 -4.07 -6.79
N ALA A 2 37.69 -4.21 -7.66
CA ALA A 2 36.65 -3.19 -7.82
C ALA A 2 35.52 -3.44 -6.81
N ARG A 3 35.29 -2.45 -5.94
CA ARG A 3 34.12 -2.35 -5.05
C ARG A 3 32.91 -1.99 -5.93
N TRP A 4 32.20 -2.99 -6.44
CA TRP A 4 31.04 -2.77 -7.30
C TRP A 4 29.77 -2.54 -6.46
N VAL A 5 29.37 -1.27 -6.32
CA VAL A 5 27.98 -0.96 -5.99
C VAL A 5 27.15 -1.25 -7.24
N SER A 6 26.17 -2.12 -7.05
CA SER A 6 25.61 -3.04 -8.06
C SER A 6 24.09 -2.84 -8.16
N VAL A 7 23.69 -1.57 -8.15
CA VAL A 7 22.31 -1.11 -8.18
C VAL A 7 22.02 -0.56 -9.58
N LEU A 8 20.94 -1.00 -10.22
CA LEU A 8 20.44 -0.36 -11.45
C LEU A 8 19.00 0.12 -11.25
N ASN A 9 18.69 1.25 -11.88
CA ASN A 9 17.32 1.74 -12.00
C ASN A 9 16.80 1.37 -13.39
N ILE A 10 15.65 0.71 -13.44
CA ILE A 10 14.94 0.36 -14.68
C ILE A 10 13.75 1.29 -14.76
N ARG A 11 13.77 2.23 -15.71
CA ARG A 11 12.75 3.26 -15.84
C ARG A 11 11.67 2.86 -16.84
N THR A 12 12.05 2.12 -17.86
CA THR A 12 11.15 1.66 -18.93
C THR A 12 11.51 0.24 -19.34
N SER A 13 10.61 -0.41 -20.09
CA SER A 13 10.87 -1.74 -20.65
C SER A 13 12.11 -1.80 -21.57
N LYS A 14 12.52 -0.67 -22.17
CA LYS A 14 13.71 -0.60 -23.03
C LYS A 14 15.03 -0.69 -22.26
N ASP A 15 15.03 -0.40 -20.97
CA ASP A 15 16.26 -0.42 -20.16
C ASP A 15 16.75 -1.85 -19.88
N TRP A 16 15.88 -2.85 -20.06
CA TRP A 16 16.19 -4.26 -19.83
C TRP A 16 17.34 -4.77 -20.70
N ASP A 17 17.41 -4.36 -21.97
CA ASP A 17 18.50 -4.75 -22.87
C ASP A 17 19.86 -4.32 -22.30
N THR A 18 19.91 -3.14 -21.71
CA THR A 18 21.14 -2.64 -21.07
C THR A 18 21.40 -3.37 -19.78
N ALA A 19 20.41 -3.56 -18.91
CA ALA A 19 20.56 -4.25 -17.64
C ALA A 19 21.04 -5.70 -17.81
N LEU A 20 20.55 -6.41 -18.83
CA LEU A 20 20.92 -7.80 -19.14
C LEU A 20 22.39 -7.96 -19.53
N ARG A 21 23.03 -6.92 -20.08
CA ARG A 21 24.49 -6.91 -20.33
C ARG A 21 25.30 -6.99 -19.03
N TYR A 22 24.74 -6.48 -17.93
CA TYR A 22 25.38 -6.43 -16.61
C TYR A 22 24.82 -7.46 -15.63
N ARG A 23 24.00 -8.42 -16.07
CA ARG A 23 23.25 -9.36 -15.21
C ARG A 23 24.08 -10.14 -14.17
N ASN A 24 25.38 -10.32 -14.42
CA ASN A 24 26.31 -11.01 -13.51
C ASN A 24 26.93 -10.09 -12.44
N SER A 25 26.79 -8.78 -12.60
CA SER A 25 27.34 -7.75 -11.72
C SER A 25 26.27 -7.07 -10.86
N VAL A 26 25.03 -7.03 -11.34
CA VAL A 26 23.89 -6.45 -10.61
C VAL A 26 23.56 -7.29 -9.36
N ARG A 27 23.24 -6.60 -8.28
CA ARG A 27 22.81 -7.14 -6.97
C ARG A 27 21.51 -6.51 -6.49
N GLU A 28 21.17 -5.34 -7.01
CA GLU A 28 19.94 -4.63 -6.70
C GLU A 28 19.32 -4.03 -7.97
N LEU A 29 18.00 -4.15 -8.08
CA LEU A 29 17.22 -3.50 -9.11
C LEU A 29 16.13 -2.64 -8.48
N ASN A 30 16.03 -1.40 -8.96
CA ASN A 30 14.95 -0.47 -8.66
C ASN A 30 14.13 -0.27 -9.93
N CYS A 31 13.00 -0.94 -10.00
CA CYS A 31 12.11 -1.01 -11.14
C CYS A 31 10.98 0.01 -10.96
N LEU A 32 10.90 1.01 -11.84
CA LEU A 32 9.83 2.01 -11.84
C LEU A 32 8.58 1.49 -12.57
N ASP A 33 7.48 2.22 -12.40
CA ASP A 33 6.22 1.92 -13.06
C ASP A 33 6.39 1.89 -14.59
N GLY A 34 5.71 0.96 -15.26
CA GLY A 34 5.80 0.75 -16.71
C GLY A 34 7.02 -0.03 -17.21
N CYS A 35 7.94 -0.48 -16.33
CA CYS A 35 9.08 -1.27 -16.80
C CYS A 35 8.75 -2.73 -17.14
N PHE A 36 7.57 -3.24 -16.73
CA PHE A 36 7.14 -4.63 -16.93
C PHE A 36 5.99 -4.79 -17.96
N ASP A 37 5.88 -3.85 -18.91
CA ASP A 37 4.73 -3.73 -19.81
C ASP A 37 4.70 -4.75 -20.97
N THR A 38 5.77 -5.51 -21.20
CA THR A 38 5.84 -6.54 -22.26
C THR A 38 5.89 -7.96 -21.68
N THR A 39 5.43 -8.94 -22.43
CA THR A 39 5.49 -10.37 -22.04
C THR A 39 6.90 -10.80 -21.65
N GLU A 40 7.92 -10.35 -22.39
CA GLU A 40 9.33 -10.65 -22.13
C GLU A 40 9.78 -10.04 -20.80
N SER A 41 9.46 -8.76 -20.60
CA SER A 41 9.86 -8.02 -19.39
C SER A 41 9.34 -8.66 -18.11
N LYS A 42 8.13 -9.27 -18.11
CA LYS A 42 7.54 -9.96 -16.95
C LYS A 42 8.35 -11.16 -16.44
N THR A 43 9.26 -11.70 -17.26
CA THR A 43 10.11 -12.85 -16.91
C THR A 43 11.59 -12.50 -16.77
N VAL A 44 11.97 -11.26 -17.13
CA VAL A 44 13.36 -10.82 -17.30
C VAL A 44 14.21 -10.95 -16.03
N LEU A 45 13.58 -10.81 -14.86
CA LEU A 45 14.24 -10.93 -13.57
C LEU A 45 14.95 -12.28 -13.43
N GLY A 46 14.40 -13.35 -14.01
CA GLY A 46 14.98 -14.70 -13.98
C GLY A 46 16.40 -14.82 -14.56
N HIS A 47 16.87 -13.83 -15.33
CA HIS A 47 18.23 -13.80 -15.89
C HIS A 47 19.29 -13.24 -14.94
N PHE A 48 18.90 -12.66 -13.81
CA PHE A 48 19.83 -12.03 -12.85
C PHE A 48 20.17 -12.99 -11.71
N HIS A 49 21.09 -13.92 -11.96
CA HIS A 49 21.43 -14.99 -11.00
C HIS A 49 22.10 -14.52 -9.70
N ARG A 50 22.55 -13.27 -9.62
CA ARG A 50 23.19 -12.70 -8.42
C ARG A 50 22.38 -11.56 -7.79
N LEU A 51 21.12 -11.40 -8.20
CA LEU A 51 20.23 -10.37 -7.67
C LEU A 51 19.80 -10.72 -6.24
N TYR A 52 20.00 -9.81 -5.30
CA TYR A 52 19.63 -9.99 -3.89
C TYR A 52 18.44 -9.12 -3.47
N THR A 53 18.32 -7.92 -4.03
CA THR A 53 17.31 -6.94 -3.65
C THR A 53 16.56 -6.47 -4.89
N ILE A 54 15.24 -6.40 -4.81
CA ILE A 54 14.39 -5.84 -5.86
C ILE A 54 13.39 -4.88 -5.23
N SER A 55 13.37 -3.64 -5.68
CA SER A 55 12.24 -2.73 -5.46
C SER A 55 11.46 -2.61 -6.77
N ILE A 56 10.15 -2.75 -6.71
CA ILE A 56 9.23 -2.67 -7.84
C ILE A 56 8.15 -1.67 -7.48
N ASP A 57 8.00 -0.66 -8.33
CA ASP A 57 6.79 0.14 -8.38
C ASP A 57 5.74 -0.60 -9.20
N ALA A 58 4.72 -1.12 -8.52
CA ALA A 58 3.72 -2.06 -9.00
C ALA A 58 2.37 -1.39 -9.33
N HIS A 59 2.33 -0.07 -9.40
CA HIS A 59 1.11 0.68 -9.69
C HIS A 59 0.45 0.31 -11.01
N GLY A 60 1.25 -0.08 -12.00
CA GLY A 60 0.75 -0.62 -13.25
C GLY A 60 0.04 -1.98 -13.14
N ASP A 61 -0.09 -2.62 -11.97
CA ASP A 61 -0.74 -3.94 -11.82
C ASP A 61 -2.27 -3.93 -11.97
N VAL A 62 -2.85 -2.77 -12.27
CA VAL A 62 -4.26 -2.58 -12.58
C VAL A 62 -4.42 -1.74 -13.85
N GLN A 63 -5.42 -2.07 -14.66
CA GLN A 63 -5.78 -1.28 -15.83
C GLN A 63 -7.29 -1.08 -15.89
N GLN A 64 -7.71 0.14 -16.22
CA GLN A 64 -9.12 0.42 -16.50
C GLN A 64 -9.48 -0.14 -17.87
N ASN A 65 -10.51 -1.00 -17.92
CA ASN A 65 -11.07 -1.47 -19.17
C ASN A 65 -11.76 -0.28 -19.87
N PRO A 66 -11.33 0.12 -21.09
CA PRO A 66 -11.89 1.29 -21.76
C PRO A 66 -13.36 1.11 -22.16
N ASN A 67 -13.82 -0.13 -22.33
CA ASN A 67 -15.19 -0.42 -22.76
C ASN A 67 -16.18 -0.44 -21.59
N THR A 68 -15.74 -0.91 -20.43
CA THR A 68 -16.62 -1.11 -19.28
C THR A 68 -16.38 -0.11 -18.15
N GLY A 69 -15.24 0.59 -18.15
CA GLY A 69 -14.82 1.49 -17.08
C GLY A 69 -14.33 0.78 -15.81
N HIS A 70 -14.48 -0.55 -15.72
CA HIS A 70 -14.05 -1.34 -14.57
C HIS A 70 -12.53 -1.60 -14.57
N PHE A 71 -11.95 -1.67 -13.38
CA PHE A 71 -10.54 -2.00 -13.20
C PHE A 71 -10.31 -3.51 -13.21
N VAL A 72 -9.21 -3.94 -13.84
CA VAL A 72 -8.79 -5.35 -13.91
C VAL A 72 -7.35 -5.47 -13.44
N TYR A 73 -7.13 -6.38 -12.49
CA TYR A 73 -5.79 -6.70 -11.98
C TYR A 73 -5.03 -7.63 -12.92
N HIS A 74 -3.74 -7.41 -13.07
CA HIS A 74 -2.87 -8.29 -13.85
C HIS A 74 -1.50 -8.47 -13.21
N THR A 75 -0.82 -9.54 -13.63
CA THR A 75 0.50 -9.90 -13.10
C THR A 75 1.58 -9.07 -13.77
N ILE A 76 2.36 -8.34 -12.96
CA ILE A 76 3.53 -7.55 -13.40
C ILE A 76 4.83 -8.36 -13.41
N ILE A 77 4.95 -9.38 -12.54
CA ILE A 77 6.12 -10.25 -12.48
C ILE A 77 5.68 -11.71 -12.41
N ALA A 78 6.22 -12.53 -13.29
CA ALA A 78 5.89 -13.95 -13.37
C ALA A 78 6.96 -14.85 -12.74
N ARG A 79 8.16 -14.31 -12.48
CA ARG A 79 9.30 -15.08 -11.97
C ARG A 79 10.27 -14.22 -11.16
N LEU A 80 10.81 -14.80 -10.09
CA LEU A 80 11.90 -14.23 -9.29
C LEU A 80 13.15 -15.13 -9.38
N PRO A 81 14.37 -14.57 -9.29
CA PRO A 81 15.57 -15.35 -8.98
C PRO A 81 15.50 -15.92 -7.56
N SER A 82 15.95 -17.16 -7.39
CA SER A 82 16.04 -17.80 -6.07
C SER A 82 17.07 -17.17 -5.13
N THR A 83 17.94 -16.32 -5.68
CA THR A 83 18.94 -15.55 -4.92
C THR A 83 18.38 -14.29 -4.27
N VAL A 84 17.15 -13.88 -4.60
CA VAL A 84 16.51 -12.71 -4.00
C VAL A 84 16.23 -12.96 -2.53
N LEU A 85 16.72 -12.06 -1.69
CA LEU A 85 16.50 -12.07 -0.24
C LEU A 85 15.58 -10.94 0.22
N ARG A 86 15.45 -9.87 -0.58
CA ARG A 86 14.60 -8.72 -0.27
C ARG A 86 13.75 -8.35 -1.47
N LEU A 87 12.44 -8.30 -1.30
CA LEU A 87 11.50 -7.85 -2.31
C LEU A 87 10.65 -6.72 -1.74
N HIS A 88 10.67 -5.57 -2.40
CA HIS A 88 9.78 -4.45 -2.12
C HIS A 88 8.85 -4.24 -3.29
N VAL A 89 7.60 -4.63 -3.12
CA VAL A 89 6.51 -4.26 -4.03
C VAL A 89 5.88 -3.00 -3.45
N LYS A 90 5.87 -1.91 -4.21
CA LYS A 90 5.37 -0.60 -3.80
C LYS A 90 4.22 -0.19 -4.70
N HIS A 91 3.27 0.57 -4.17
CA HIS A 91 2.14 1.11 -4.91
C HIS A 91 1.27 0.06 -5.63
N ALA A 92 1.22 -1.19 -5.16
CA ALA A 92 0.37 -2.22 -5.77
C ALA A 92 -1.13 -1.97 -5.53
N HIS A 93 -1.97 -2.34 -6.48
CA HIS A 93 -3.42 -2.45 -6.29
C HIS A 93 -3.87 -3.91 -6.17
N GLY A 94 -3.15 -4.83 -6.81
CA GLY A 94 -3.45 -6.25 -6.80
C GLY A 94 -3.29 -6.89 -5.42
N PRO A 95 -3.91 -8.07 -5.22
CA PRO A 95 -3.90 -8.76 -3.95
C PRO A 95 -2.49 -9.26 -3.58
N ASP A 96 -2.07 -8.98 -2.34
CA ASP A 96 -0.77 -9.39 -1.79
C ASP A 96 -0.49 -10.89 -1.93
N MET A 97 -1.54 -11.71 -1.88
CA MET A 97 -1.48 -13.16 -2.03
C MET A 97 -0.69 -13.59 -3.27
N LYS A 98 -0.89 -12.90 -4.41
CA LYS A 98 -0.20 -13.24 -5.66
C LYS A 98 1.31 -13.05 -5.54
N ILE A 99 1.76 -12.04 -4.79
CA ILE A 99 3.18 -11.80 -4.52
C ILE A 99 3.71 -12.85 -3.55
N ILE A 100 2.97 -13.18 -2.49
CA ILE A 100 3.39 -14.20 -1.52
C ILE A 100 3.53 -15.57 -2.21
N GLU A 101 2.59 -15.97 -3.07
CA GLU A 101 2.69 -17.18 -3.88
C GLU A 101 3.91 -17.21 -4.78
N LEU A 102 4.22 -16.09 -5.43
CA LEU A 102 5.41 -15.94 -6.26
C LEU A 102 6.69 -16.12 -5.44
N VAL A 103 6.77 -15.51 -4.26
CA VAL A 103 7.90 -15.64 -3.33
C VAL A 103 8.04 -17.08 -2.87
N LYS A 104 6.96 -17.72 -2.41
CA LYS A 104 6.97 -19.14 -1.99
C LYS A 104 7.52 -20.04 -3.09
N ARG A 105 7.13 -19.80 -4.34
CA ARG A 105 7.52 -20.64 -5.48
C ARG A 105 8.98 -20.44 -5.90
N TYR A 106 9.46 -19.20 -5.94
CA TYR A 106 10.72 -18.88 -6.60
C TYR A 106 11.83 -18.42 -5.67
N ALA A 107 11.52 -17.84 -4.51
CA ALA A 107 12.47 -17.27 -3.57
C ALA A 107 12.14 -17.66 -2.11
N PRO A 108 12.07 -18.96 -1.76
CA PRO A 108 11.65 -19.41 -0.42
C PRO A 108 12.62 -19.02 0.71
N SER A 109 13.85 -18.61 0.38
CA SER A 109 14.84 -18.10 1.35
C SER A 109 14.76 -16.58 1.58
N MET A 110 13.68 -15.94 1.11
CA MET A 110 13.45 -14.51 1.31
C MET A 110 13.49 -14.15 2.80
N ARG A 111 14.09 -12.99 3.10
CA ARG A 111 14.29 -12.47 4.46
C ARG A 111 13.47 -11.23 4.75
N GLU A 112 13.18 -10.45 3.72
CA GLU A 112 12.44 -9.20 3.83
C GLU A 112 11.42 -9.09 2.70
N LEU A 113 10.17 -8.82 3.07
CA LEU A 113 9.08 -8.63 2.14
C LEU A 113 8.35 -7.32 2.50
N TRP A 114 8.29 -6.42 1.53
CA TRP A 114 7.49 -5.20 1.62
C TRP A 114 6.34 -5.31 0.62
N LEU A 115 5.12 -5.33 1.15
CA LEU A 115 3.85 -5.40 0.43
C LEU A 115 3.16 -4.03 0.53
N GLY A 116 3.64 -3.10 -0.28
CA GLY A 116 3.23 -1.70 -0.28
C GLY A 116 2.08 -1.47 -1.24
N ARG A 117 0.99 -0.90 -0.74
CA ARG A 117 -0.18 -0.58 -1.55
C ARG A 117 -0.10 0.82 -2.15
N CYS A 118 -0.76 1.03 -3.29
CA CYS A 118 -1.08 2.39 -3.70
C CYS A 118 -2.05 2.94 -2.67
N THR A 119 -1.81 4.15 -2.17
CA THR A 119 -2.70 4.85 -1.24
C THR A 119 -3.03 6.21 -1.82
N MET A 120 -4.08 6.85 -1.32
CA MET A 120 -4.37 8.24 -1.68
C MET A 120 -3.27 9.24 -1.26
N PHE A 121 -2.25 8.79 -0.51
CA PHE A 121 -1.19 9.64 0.00
C PHE A 121 0.16 9.47 -0.70
N ASN A 122 0.40 8.37 -1.42
CA ASN A 122 1.72 8.07 -2.00
C ASN A 122 1.84 8.33 -3.50
N ARG A 123 0.87 9.03 -4.11
CA ARG A 123 0.88 9.36 -5.54
C ARG A 123 0.45 10.79 -5.83
N SER A 124 1.16 11.42 -6.78
CA SER A 124 0.80 12.70 -7.37
C SER A 124 1.09 12.65 -8.88
N PRO A 125 0.10 12.88 -9.77
CA PRO A 125 -1.31 13.15 -9.47
C PRO A 125 -2.01 11.95 -8.81
N ALA A 126 -3.22 12.18 -8.29
CA ALA A 126 -4.06 11.15 -7.68
C ALA A 126 -4.24 9.95 -8.62
N CYS A 127 -4.11 8.73 -8.09
CA CYS A 127 -4.35 7.53 -8.87
C CYS A 127 -5.86 7.41 -9.19
N LYS A 128 -6.18 7.22 -10.48
CA LYS A 128 -7.57 7.08 -10.95
C LYS A 128 -8.31 5.89 -10.35
N PHE A 129 -7.59 4.86 -9.89
CA PHE A 129 -8.20 3.72 -9.19
C PHE A 129 -9.06 4.15 -8.01
N TRP A 130 -8.65 5.21 -7.31
CA TRP A 130 -9.41 5.76 -6.20
C TRP A 130 -10.70 6.46 -6.59
N SER A 131 -10.98 6.66 -7.89
CA SER A 131 -12.27 7.17 -8.33
C SER A 131 -13.43 6.19 -8.09
N ALA A 132 -13.14 4.94 -7.74
CA ALA A 132 -14.11 3.93 -7.36
C ALA A 132 -14.41 3.87 -5.84
N PHE A 133 -13.77 4.74 -5.03
CA PHE A 133 -14.05 4.86 -3.58
C PHE A 133 -15.53 5.25 -3.34
N PRO A 134 -16.21 4.78 -2.26
CA PRO A 134 -15.71 4.03 -1.09
C PRO A 134 -15.69 2.50 -1.19
N PHE A 135 -16.04 1.91 -2.34
CA PHE A 135 -16.53 0.54 -2.32
C PHE A 135 -15.49 -0.58 -2.47
N ASP A 136 -14.21 -0.29 -2.81
CA ASP A 136 -13.24 -1.36 -3.17
C ASP A 136 -11.77 -1.08 -2.78
N HIS A 137 -11.45 -0.79 -1.51
CA HIS A 137 -10.04 -0.58 -1.13
C HIS A 137 -9.64 -1.26 0.19
N ASP A 138 -8.72 -2.22 0.10
CA ASP A 138 -8.14 -3.00 1.21
C ASP A 138 -6.89 -2.36 1.85
N SER A 139 -6.52 -1.15 1.42
CA SER A 139 -5.40 -0.40 2.01
C SER A 139 -5.72 0.14 3.41
N TYR A 140 -6.99 0.11 3.81
CA TYR A 140 -7.47 0.44 5.15
C TYR A 140 -8.18 -0.80 5.68
N ILE A 141 -7.71 -1.31 6.81
CA ILE A 141 -8.38 -2.40 7.51
C ILE A 141 -9.18 -1.78 8.65
N ALA A 142 -10.49 -2.00 8.64
CA ALA A 142 -11.30 -1.75 9.82
C ALA A 142 -10.73 -2.58 10.98
N LEU A 143 -10.77 -2.03 12.19
CA LEU A 143 -10.25 -2.74 13.37
C LEU A 143 -10.97 -4.09 13.56
N GLU A 144 -12.26 -4.12 13.20
CA GLU A 144 -13.05 -5.33 13.07
C GLU A 144 -12.58 -6.17 11.86
N GLY A 145 -12.18 -7.42 12.12
CA GLY A 145 -11.66 -8.35 11.11
C GLY A 145 -10.14 -8.30 10.91
N ALA A 146 -9.42 -7.40 11.59
CA ALA A 146 -7.96 -7.32 11.51
C ALA A 146 -7.28 -8.63 11.97
N GLU A 147 -7.82 -9.29 13.00
CA GLU A 147 -7.33 -10.57 13.51
C GLU A 147 -7.46 -11.69 12.47
N ASP A 148 -8.64 -11.87 11.88
CA ASP A 148 -8.90 -12.89 10.84
C ASP A 148 -8.03 -12.67 9.60
N TYR A 149 -7.84 -11.41 9.20
CA TYR A 149 -6.93 -11.02 8.15
C TYR A 149 -5.49 -11.47 8.46
N VAL A 150 -4.97 -11.16 9.65
CA VAL A 150 -3.59 -11.53 9.98
C VAL A 150 -3.38 -13.00 10.27
N GLN A 151 -4.41 -13.72 10.74
CA GLN A 151 -4.36 -15.18 10.83
C GLN A 151 -4.21 -15.80 9.43
N SER A 152 -5.01 -15.33 8.47
CA SER A 152 -4.93 -15.77 7.07
C SER A 152 -3.56 -15.42 6.47
N LEU A 153 -3.08 -14.20 6.67
CA LEU A 153 -1.75 -13.77 6.22
C LEU A 153 -0.63 -14.61 6.86
N ALA A 154 -0.73 -14.93 8.15
CA ALA A 154 0.26 -15.75 8.85
C ALA A 154 0.34 -17.16 8.25
N GLN A 155 -0.80 -17.79 7.94
CA GLN A 155 -0.84 -19.10 7.30
C GLN A 155 -0.10 -19.07 5.97
N GLU A 156 -0.32 -18.03 5.16
CA GLU A 156 0.32 -17.85 3.87
C GLU A 156 1.82 -17.59 3.93
N LEU A 157 2.26 -16.86 4.96
CA LEU A 157 3.68 -16.58 5.20
C LEU A 157 4.40 -17.73 5.91
N SER A 158 3.69 -18.62 6.60
CA SER A 158 4.26 -19.71 7.39
C SER A 158 5.27 -20.62 6.64
N PRO A 159 5.17 -20.86 5.32
CA PRO A 159 6.19 -21.63 4.59
C PRO A 159 7.52 -20.88 4.42
N LEU A 160 7.54 -19.55 4.51
CA LEU A 160 8.72 -18.71 4.33
C LEU A 160 9.56 -18.65 5.62
N LYS A 161 10.23 -19.75 5.95
CA LYS A 161 10.93 -19.95 7.24
C LYS A 161 12.06 -18.96 7.52
N GLN A 162 12.59 -18.29 6.49
CA GLN A 162 13.67 -17.29 6.64
C GLN A 162 13.16 -15.85 6.66
N LEU A 163 11.86 -15.63 6.46
CA LEU A 163 11.27 -14.30 6.45
C LEU A 163 11.32 -13.72 7.86
N ALA A 164 12.11 -12.65 8.02
CA ALA A 164 12.34 -12.00 9.30
C ALA A 164 11.71 -10.61 9.37
N SER A 165 11.48 -9.97 8.22
CA SER A 165 10.96 -8.61 8.14
C SER A 165 9.79 -8.53 7.17
N LEU A 166 8.66 -8.04 7.67
CA LEU A 166 7.46 -7.77 6.90
C LEU A 166 7.10 -6.30 7.02
N HIS A 167 6.86 -5.67 5.88
CA HIS A 167 6.26 -4.34 5.82
C HIS A 167 4.95 -4.41 5.05
N MET A 168 3.89 -3.90 5.66
CA MET A 168 2.54 -3.87 5.11
C MET A 168 2.14 -2.43 4.79
N GLY A 169 1.76 -2.20 3.55
CA GLY A 169 1.24 -0.93 3.02
C GLY A 169 -0.21 -0.66 3.42
N ILE A 170 -0.62 -1.10 4.60
CA ILE A 170 -2.01 -1.08 5.08
C ILE A 170 -2.07 -0.24 6.35
N TYR A 171 -3.10 0.60 6.46
CA TYR A 171 -3.44 1.29 7.70
C TYR A 171 -4.35 0.40 8.55
N LEU A 172 -3.95 0.16 9.81
CA LEU A 172 -4.82 -0.44 10.82
C LEU A 172 -5.72 0.63 11.45
N ALA A 173 -6.50 1.26 10.58
CA ALA A 173 -7.46 2.28 10.90
C ALA A 173 -8.54 2.30 9.81
N PRO A 174 -9.80 2.56 10.18
CA PRO A 174 -10.88 2.70 9.20
C PRO A 174 -10.64 3.90 8.28
N SER A 175 -11.05 3.80 7.02
CA SER A 175 -10.89 4.87 6.01
C SER A 175 -11.66 6.16 6.37
N ASN A 176 -12.67 6.05 7.24
CA ASN A 176 -13.45 7.19 7.74
C ASN A 176 -12.60 8.21 8.52
N ILE A 177 -11.41 7.85 9.03
CA ILE A 177 -10.49 8.79 9.68
C ILE A 177 -10.09 9.93 8.74
N VAL A 178 -9.95 9.63 7.45
CA VAL A 178 -9.62 10.61 6.42
C VAL A 178 -10.77 11.58 6.22
N LEU A 179 -12.00 11.05 6.16
CA LEU A 179 -13.22 11.86 6.04
C LEU A 179 -13.45 12.71 7.28
N ALA A 180 -13.28 12.15 8.48
CA ALA A 180 -13.35 12.87 9.76
C ALA A 180 -12.43 14.08 9.74
N HIS A 181 -11.16 13.84 9.39
CA HIS A 181 -10.13 14.87 9.38
C HIS A 181 -10.44 15.97 8.35
N ARG A 182 -10.74 15.58 7.12
CA ARG A 182 -10.88 16.53 6.00
C ARG A 182 -12.21 17.26 5.99
N ALA A 183 -13.29 16.63 6.43
CA ALA A 183 -14.62 17.24 6.44
C ALA A 183 -14.93 18.00 7.74
N PHE A 184 -14.49 17.49 8.89
CA PHE A 184 -14.91 18.04 10.19
C PHE A 184 -13.74 18.72 10.92
N HIS A 185 -12.66 17.99 11.20
CA HIS A 185 -11.61 18.51 12.09
C HIS A 185 -10.82 19.67 11.48
N SER A 186 -10.61 19.67 10.15
CA SER A 186 -10.02 20.80 9.41
C SER A 186 -10.80 22.11 9.59
N ARG A 187 -12.08 22.02 9.98
CA ARG A 187 -13.00 23.13 10.26
C ARG A 187 -13.28 23.32 11.76
N GLN A 188 -12.54 22.65 12.64
CA GLN A 188 -12.77 22.66 14.09
C GLN A 188 -14.16 22.15 14.52
N LEU A 189 -14.74 21.24 13.74
CA LEU A 189 -16.00 20.56 14.05
C LEU A 189 -15.73 19.17 14.63
N VAL A 190 -16.59 18.71 15.54
CA VAL A 190 -16.57 17.33 16.04
C VAL A 190 -17.18 16.41 14.99
N ALA A 191 -16.46 15.36 14.60
CA ALA A 191 -17.01 14.34 13.70
C ALA A 191 -18.09 13.50 14.41
N PRO A 192 -19.19 13.14 13.73
CA PRO A 192 -20.18 12.22 14.29
C PRO A 192 -19.59 10.82 14.49
N HIS A 193 -20.15 10.04 15.42
CA HIS A 193 -19.73 8.67 15.68
C HIS A 193 -19.79 7.77 14.43
N GLN A 194 -20.79 7.97 13.58
CA GLN A 194 -20.89 7.33 12.26
C GLN A 194 -20.75 8.41 11.18
N ILE A 195 -19.71 8.26 10.36
CA ILE A 195 -19.43 9.19 9.26
C ILE A 195 -20.05 8.62 8.00
N ASN A 196 -21.15 9.22 7.56
CA ASN A 196 -21.65 9.06 6.21
C ASN A 196 -20.84 9.96 5.26
N TRP A 197 -20.27 9.38 4.20
CA TRP A 197 -19.50 10.12 3.21
C TRP A 197 -20.33 11.19 2.49
N GLU A 198 -21.63 10.97 2.30
CA GLU A 198 -22.57 11.93 1.69
C GLU A 198 -22.65 13.20 2.53
N HIS A 199 -22.80 13.02 3.84
CA HIS A 199 -22.80 14.11 4.80
C HIS A 199 -21.44 14.82 4.85
N ALA A 200 -20.33 14.07 4.80
CA ALA A 200 -18.98 14.64 4.77
C ALA A 200 -18.75 15.54 3.53
N VAL A 201 -19.26 15.14 2.35
CA VAL A 201 -19.20 15.96 1.13
C VAL A 201 -20.05 17.23 1.27
N ALA A 202 -21.28 17.12 1.77
CA ALA A 202 -22.16 18.27 1.99
C ALA A 202 -21.55 19.32 2.94
N ILE A 203 -20.98 18.88 4.06
CA ILE A 203 -20.24 19.75 5.00
C ILE A 203 -19.08 20.46 4.28
N CYS A 204 -18.38 19.76 3.38
CA CYS A 204 -17.28 20.36 2.64
C CYS A 204 -17.70 21.47 1.67
N GLN A 205 -18.94 21.43 1.21
CA GLN A 205 -19.53 22.46 0.34
C GLN A 205 -20.10 23.65 1.12
N GLY A 206 -19.99 23.66 2.46
CA GLY A 206 -20.55 24.71 3.31
C GLY A 206 -22.06 24.57 3.53
N ILE A 207 -22.64 23.42 3.21
CA ILE A 207 -24.04 23.10 3.49
C ILE A 207 -24.11 22.67 4.96
N GLN A 208 -24.74 23.49 5.81
CA GLN A 208 -24.87 23.22 7.24
C GLN A 208 -26.18 22.49 7.56
N GLY A 209 -26.07 21.31 8.19
CA GLY A 209 -27.18 20.58 8.82
C GLY A 209 -27.60 19.30 8.10
N PRO A 210 -28.30 18.38 8.78
CA PRO A 210 -29.00 17.30 8.12
C PRO A 210 -30.16 17.93 7.35
N HIS A 211 -29.99 18.16 6.05
CA HIS A 211 -31.14 18.48 5.22
C HIS A 211 -32.00 17.22 5.11
N ASP A 212 -33.06 17.19 5.93
CA ASP A 212 -34.26 16.42 5.64
C ASP A 212 -34.80 16.89 4.29
N GLY A 213 -34.31 16.28 3.20
CA GLY A 213 -34.76 16.57 1.86
C GLY A 213 -33.65 16.81 0.85
N ALA A 214 -33.45 15.81 -0.01
CA ALA A 214 -32.78 15.88 -1.31
C ALA A 214 -31.26 16.12 -1.30
N ILE A 215 -30.49 15.08 -0.97
CA ILE A 215 -29.19 14.89 -1.64
C ILE A 215 -29.49 14.39 -3.06
N ALA A 216 -29.68 15.35 -3.97
CA ALA A 216 -29.76 15.07 -5.39
C ALA A 216 -28.40 14.58 -5.87
N SER A 217 -28.36 13.35 -6.40
CA SER A 217 -27.30 12.81 -7.27
C SER A 217 -25.85 12.96 -6.76
N ILE A 218 -25.37 11.86 -6.18
CA ILE A 218 -23.97 11.48 -5.94
C ILE A 218 -23.00 12.12 -6.96
N ASP A 219 -22.05 12.94 -6.49
CA ASP A 219 -20.90 13.36 -7.29
C ASP A 219 -19.63 12.66 -6.76
N ILE A 220 -19.43 11.40 -7.19
CA ILE A 220 -18.21 10.60 -6.89
C ILE A 220 -16.93 11.43 -7.12
N PRO A 221 -16.78 12.17 -8.23
CA PRO A 221 -15.67 13.12 -8.42
C PRO A 221 -15.40 14.06 -7.23
N GLN A 222 -16.42 14.55 -6.53
CA GLN A 222 -16.23 15.42 -5.36
C GLN A 222 -15.72 14.67 -4.15
N LEU A 223 -16.22 13.45 -3.88
CA LEU A 223 -15.69 12.60 -2.82
C LEU A 223 -14.21 12.29 -3.09
N VAL A 224 -13.87 11.98 -4.33
CA VAL A 224 -12.49 11.72 -4.75
C VAL A 224 -11.63 12.96 -4.57
N SER A 225 -12.12 14.13 -4.96
CA SER A 225 -11.44 15.41 -4.75
C SER A 225 -11.18 15.66 -3.26
N LEU A 226 -12.18 15.43 -2.41
CA LEU A 226 -12.05 15.56 -0.96
C LEU A 226 -11.00 14.61 -0.40
N LEU A 227 -10.94 13.37 -0.90
CA LEU A 227 -9.98 12.35 -0.49
C LEU A 227 -8.57 12.52 -1.10
N HIS A 228 -8.42 13.31 -2.16
CA HIS A 228 -7.12 13.60 -2.81
C HIS A 228 -6.67 15.05 -2.68
N THR A 229 -7.31 15.84 -1.81
CA THR A 229 -6.78 17.12 -1.35
C THR A 229 -5.28 17.01 -1.05
N PRO A 230 -4.46 18.00 -1.47
CA PRO A 230 -3.01 17.95 -1.31
C PRO A 230 -2.56 17.53 0.08
N LEU A 231 -1.49 16.74 0.13
CA LEU A 231 -0.98 16.16 1.36
C LEU A 231 -0.63 17.22 2.38
N GLU A 232 -1.04 16.96 3.62
CA GLU A 232 -0.57 17.69 4.79
C GLU A 232 0.87 17.26 5.05
N ARG A 233 1.81 17.96 4.41
CA ARG A 233 3.24 17.61 4.48
C ARG A 233 3.73 17.48 5.92
N SER A 234 3.28 18.37 6.81
CA SER A 234 3.68 18.39 8.22
C SER A 234 2.75 17.60 9.15
N PHE A 235 1.92 16.67 8.64
CA PHE A 235 1.02 15.92 9.51
C PHE A 235 1.78 15.05 10.51
N SER A 236 1.33 15.10 11.76
CA SER A 236 1.91 14.43 12.92
C SER A 236 0.83 14.18 13.98
N LEU A 237 1.19 13.46 15.04
CA LEU A 237 0.32 13.24 16.21
C LEU A 237 -0.22 14.54 16.84
N ASP A 238 0.51 15.66 16.70
CA ASP A 238 0.13 16.95 17.25
C ASP A 238 -0.67 17.82 16.27
N SER A 239 -0.83 17.36 15.02
CA SER A 239 -1.52 18.12 13.97
C SER A 239 -3.03 18.18 14.16
N CYS A 240 -3.62 17.20 14.85
CA CYS A 240 -5.07 17.14 15.07
C CYS A 240 -5.40 16.37 16.35
N SER A 241 -5.79 17.08 17.41
CA SER A 241 -6.17 16.48 18.69
C SER A 241 -7.38 15.55 18.54
N PHE A 242 -8.39 15.94 17.75
CA PHE A 242 -9.56 15.09 17.51
C PHE A 242 -9.16 13.73 16.90
N CYS A 243 -8.32 13.71 15.86
CA CYS A 243 -7.87 12.44 15.28
C CYS A 243 -7.03 11.63 16.25
N ARG A 244 -6.13 12.28 16.99
CA ARG A 244 -5.29 11.61 17.99
C ARG A 244 -6.17 10.95 19.06
N ASP A 245 -7.08 11.71 19.65
CA ASP A 245 -7.87 11.28 20.79
C ASP A 245 -8.90 10.20 20.39
N LEU A 246 -9.41 10.26 19.16
CA LEU A 246 -10.38 9.28 18.64
C LEU A 246 -9.75 7.97 18.13
N PHE A 247 -8.54 7.99 17.55
CA PHE A 247 -8.05 6.84 16.77
C PHE A 247 -6.68 6.30 17.21
N LEU A 248 -5.88 7.06 17.96
CA LEU A 248 -4.50 6.66 18.25
C LEU A 248 -4.43 5.37 19.09
N GLN A 249 -5.20 5.31 20.18
CA GLN A 249 -5.14 4.19 21.11
C GLN A 249 -5.65 2.90 20.48
N ASP A 250 -6.76 2.96 19.76
CA ASP A 250 -7.33 1.82 19.05
C ASP A 250 -6.36 1.26 18.02
N ARG A 251 -5.68 2.14 17.27
CA ARG A 251 -4.66 1.76 16.31
C ARG A 251 -3.44 1.11 16.97
N ILE A 252 -2.93 1.66 18.08
CA ILE A 252 -1.80 1.07 18.84
C ILE A 252 -2.20 -0.31 19.37
N TYR A 253 -3.41 -0.44 19.91
CA TYR A 253 -3.93 -1.71 20.41
C TYR A 253 -4.03 -2.74 19.28
N ALA A 254 -4.64 -2.39 18.16
CA ALA A 254 -4.75 -3.27 17.00
C ALA A 254 -3.38 -3.71 16.48
N GLU A 255 -2.43 -2.78 16.33
CA GLU A 255 -1.05 -3.10 15.91
C GLU A 255 -0.38 -4.13 16.82
N ARG A 256 -0.48 -3.95 18.14
CA ARG A 256 0.09 -4.90 19.11
C ARG A 256 -0.56 -6.28 19.01
N GLN A 257 -1.89 -6.32 18.92
CA GLN A 257 -2.63 -7.59 18.80
C GLN A 257 -2.22 -8.35 17.52
N VAL A 258 -2.30 -7.68 16.36
CA VAL A 258 -2.01 -8.35 15.09
C VAL A 258 -0.55 -8.72 14.93
N ASN A 259 0.39 -7.91 15.46
CA ASN A 259 1.81 -8.25 15.52
C ASN A 259 2.04 -9.49 16.38
N GLY A 260 1.37 -9.58 17.53
CA GLY A 260 1.42 -10.75 18.41
C GLY A 260 1.01 -12.04 17.67
N ILE A 261 -0.11 -12.00 16.95
CA ILE A 261 -0.59 -13.12 16.14
C ILE A 261 0.41 -13.50 15.05
N LEU A 262 0.88 -12.54 14.25
CA LEU A 262 1.85 -12.77 13.18
C LEU A 262 3.15 -13.39 13.72
N ARG A 263 3.69 -12.86 14.83
CA ARG A 263 4.90 -13.42 15.45
C ARG A 263 4.66 -14.83 15.99
N GLY A 264 3.50 -15.10 16.60
CA GLY A 264 3.18 -16.41 17.16
C GLY A 264 3.04 -17.51 16.12
N LEU A 265 2.59 -17.17 14.92
CA LEU A 265 2.32 -18.11 13.83
C LEU A 265 3.42 -18.16 12.75
N THR A 266 4.41 -17.27 12.82
CA THR A 266 5.50 -17.15 11.83
C THR A 266 6.88 -17.03 12.52
N GLY A 267 7.94 -16.75 11.74
CA GLY A 267 9.29 -16.45 12.25
C GLY A 267 9.65 -14.96 12.24
N LEU A 268 8.66 -14.08 12.05
CA LEU A 268 8.87 -12.64 11.86
C LEU A 268 9.48 -11.97 13.11
N LYS A 269 10.52 -11.16 12.89
CA LYS A 269 11.22 -10.37 13.91
C LYS A 269 10.83 -8.90 13.87
N SER A 270 10.57 -8.38 12.67
CA SER A 270 10.17 -6.99 12.44
C SER A 270 8.89 -6.99 11.62
N ILE A 271 7.88 -6.29 12.12
CA ILE A 271 6.59 -6.08 11.44
C ILE A 271 6.31 -4.58 11.49
N SER A 272 5.92 -4.01 10.36
CA SER A 272 5.60 -2.59 10.27
C SER A 272 4.40 -2.37 9.37
N TRP A 273 3.59 -1.39 9.74
CA TRP A 273 2.36 -1.01 9.04
C TRP A 273 2.45 0.44 8.57
N MET A 274 1.53 0.88 7.71
CA MET A 274 1.42 2.30 7.37
C MET A 274 0.88 3.09 8.56
N ASN A 275 1.41 4.30 8.75
CA ASN A 275 1.07 5.14 9.89
C ASN A 275 0.39 6.45 9.46
N TRP A 276 -0.89 6.59 9.77
CA TRP A 276 -1.66 7.80 9.49
C TRP A 276 -1.07 9.05 10.16
N PHE A 277 -0.52 8.94 11.37
CA PHE A 277 0.02 10.06 12.15
C PHE A 277 1.50 10.36 11.85
N SER A 278 2.02 9.85 10.74
CA SER A 278 3.38 10.10 10.29
C SER A 278 3.43 11.16 9.20
N TYR A 279 4.64 11.62 8.88
CA TYR A 279 4.89 12.58 7.81
C TYR A 279 4.23 12.14 6.49
N SER A 280 3.41 13.03 5.90
CA SER A 280 2.62 12.76 4.70
C SER A 280 1.71 11.51 4.77
N HIS A 281 1.47 10.98 5.97
CA HIS A 281 0.77 9.71 6.22
C HIS A 281 1.48 8.46 5.67
N LEU A 282 2.76 8.53 5.28
CA LEU A 282 3.48 7.44 4.56
C LEU A 282 4.55 6.72 5.36
N GLY A 283 4.82 7.19 6.58
CA GLY A 283 5.77 6.57 7.48
C GLY A 283 5.30 5.22 8.01
N LEU A 284 6.24 4.53 8.65
CA LEU A 284 6.02 3.20 9.20
C LEU A 284 5.72 3.29 10.69
N SER A 285 4.75 2.52 11.19
CA SER A 285 4.78 2.11 12.60
C SER A 285 5.96 1.17 12.78
N GLN A 286 6.78 1.47 13.77
CA GLN A 286 7.64 0.46 14.38
C GLN A 286 7.11 0.21 15.79
N GLU A 287 7.14 -1.06 16.18
CA GLU A 287 6.99 -1.43 17.57
C GLU A 287 8.31 -1.08 18.26
N GLU A 288 8.26 -0.18 19.24
CA GLU A 288 9.35 0.01 20.22
C GLU A 288 9.34 -1.13 21.26
#